data_AF-A0A0F8DKL6-F1
#
_entry.id   AF-A0A0F8DKL6-F1
#
_cell.length_a   1.000
_cell.length_b   1.000
_cell.length_c   1.000
_cell.angle_alpha   90.00
_cell.angle_beta   90.00
_cell.angle_gamma   90.00
#
_symmetry.space_group_name_H-M   'P 1'
#
loop_
_entity.id
_entity.type
_entity.pdbx_description
1 polymer ?
#
loop_
_entity_poly.entity_id
_entity_poly.type
_entity_poly.pdbx_seq_one_letter_code
_entity_poly.pdbx_strand_id
1 'polypeptide(L)'
;MIGFLSDRQGFEKQYHDIDLPSFGIREGISEIIASTGFEHPNAAPIGIVMKGERPFVRLFKGSHTWENVLKERCLASNVVYDPILFVRSTFSDLVPSEFEYVDAGEFKFPVLKEAIAWVVFECINLRNTDQSLVADLVPLNAGFNERNIKELPVPNRGFNAVLEATVHATRYQLTGEKKYLKLIRHYESLASKCGGDAEKKAMKLIYEALGL
;
A
#
# COMPACT_ATOMS: atom_id res chain seq x y z
N MET A 1 4.73 -37.85 -18.92
CA MET A 1 4.48 -36.61 -19.67
C MET A 1 3.00 -36.58 -19.99
N ILE A 2 2.36 -35.41 -19.92
CA ILE A 2 0.92 -35.14 -20.06
C ILE A 2 0.16 -35.21 -18.72
N GLY A 3 -0.31 -34.05 -18.23
CA GLY A 3 -1.21 -33.95 -17.09
C GLY A 3 -1.28 -32.62 -16.31
N PHE A 4 -0.46 -31.61 -16.60
CA PHE A 4 -0.39 -30.39 -15.75
C PHE A 4 -0.78 -29.07 -16.42
N LEU A 5 -1.35 -29.10 -17.63
CA LEU A 5 -1.59 -27.89 -18.44
C LEU A 5 -3.08 -27.54 -18.65
N SER A 6 -4.05 -28.34 -18.19
CA SER A 6 -5.48 -28.06 -18.45
C SER A 6 -6.17 -27.21 -17.39
N ASP A 7 -5.67 -27.15 -16.16
CA ASP A 7 -6.43 -26.56 -15.04
C ASP A 7 -6.14 -25.07 -14.80
N ARG A 8 -5.08 -24.50 -15.39
CA ARG A 8 -4.78 -23.06 -15.26
C ARG A 8 -5.81 -22.16 -15.95
N GLN A 9 -6.41 -22.60 -17.06
CA GLN A 9 -7.37 -21.80 -17.81
C GLN A 9 -8.73 -21.67 -17.11
N GLY A 10 -9.09 -22.60 -16.22
CA GLY A 10 -10.29 -22.52 -15.39
C GLY A 10 -10.14 -21.54 -14.23
N PHE A 11 -8.98 -21.56 -13.57
CA PHE A 11 -8.65 -20.66 -12.46
C PHE A 11 -8.39 -19.21 -12.91
N GLU A 12 -7.71 -18.99 -14.04
CA GLU A 12 -7.53 -17.64 -14.61
C GLU A 12 -8.86 -16.95 -14.90
N LYS A 13 -9.90 -17.70 -15.29
CA LYS A 13 -11.22 -17.14 -15.60
C LYS A 13 -11.98 -16.62 -14.38
N GLN A 14 -11.79 -17.20 -13.19
CA GLN A 14 -12.63 -16.89 -12.03
C GLN A 14 -12.21 -15.59 -11.32
N TYR A 15 -10.95 -15.18 -11.46
CA TYR A 15 -10.41 -13.99 -10.81
C TYR A 15 -10.36 -12.74 -11.70
N HIS A 16 -10.58 -12.90 -13.02
CA HIS A 16 -10.71 -11.77 -13.95
C HIS A 16 -11.98 -10.93 -13.74
N ASP A 17 -12.92 -11.38 -12.91
CA ASP A 17 -14.21 -10.73 -12.67
C ASP A 17 -14.20 -9.76 -11.45
N ILE A 18 -13.08 -9.58 -10.76
CA ILE A 18 -12.99 -8.64 -9.63
C ILE A 18 -13.02 -7.20 -10.17
N ASP A 19 -14.10 -6.47 -9.85
CA ASP A 19 -14.24 -5.04 -10.14
C ASP A 19 -13.32 -4.20 -9.24
N LEU A 20 -12.06 -4.08 -9.66
CA LEU A 20 -10.99 -3.37 -8.96
C LEU A 20 -11.37 -1.94 -8.49
N PRO A 21 -12.08 -1.11 -9.27
CA PRO A 21 -12.58 0.19 -8.83
C PRO A 21 -13.40 0.15 -7.53
N SER A 22 -14.24 -0.87 -7.34
CA SER A 22 -15.04 -1.05 -6.11
C SER A 22 -14.19 -1.29 -4.86
N PHE A 23 -12.92 -1.71 -5.03
CA PHE A 23 -11.95 -1.93 -3.96
C PHE A 23 -10.85 -0.85 -3.93
N GLY A 24 -11.09 0.32 -4.56
CA GLY A 24 -10.20 1.48 -4.49
C GLY A 24 -9.00 1.45 -5.44
N ILE A 25 -8.92 0.47 -6.33
CA ILE A 25 -7.89 0.40 -7.37
C ILE A 25 -8.44 1.06 -8.64
N ARG A 26 -8.02 2.31 -8.88
CA ARG A 26 -8.64 3.21 -9.87
C ARG A 26 -7.62 3.68 -10.90
N GLU A 27 -8.10 4.23 -12.01
CA GLU A 27 -7.25 4.90 -13.01
C GLU A 27 -6.30 5.92 -12.36
N GLY A 28 -5.04 5.94 -12.80
CA GLY A 28 -3.99 6.78 -12.22
C GLY A 28 -3.11 5.99 -11.27
N ILE A 29 -2.79 6.58 -10.11
CA ILE A 29 -2.02 5.94 -9.05
C ILE A 29 -2.89 5.96 -7.79
N SER A 30 -3.34 4.79 -7.34
CA SER A 30 -4.02 4.63 -6.06
C SER A 30 -2.97 4.49 -4.96
N GLU A 31 -2.86 5.49 -4.09
CA GLU A 31 -2.00 5.43 -2.89
C GLU A 31 -2.68 4.58 -1.82
N ILE A 32 -2.12 3.40 -1.56
CA ILE A 32 -2.63 2.40 -0.61
C ILE A 32 -1.53 1.99 0.37
N ILE A 33 -1.86 1.17 1.37
CA ILE A 33 -0.85 0.44 2.15
C ILE A 33 -0.78 -0.99 1.61
N ALA A 34 0.38 -1.39 1.09
CA ALA A 34 0.61 -2.75 0.61
C ALA A 34 1.00 -3.65 1.78
N SER A 35 0.31 -4.80 1.95
CA SER A 35 0.74 -5.87 2.85
C SER A 35 1.41 -7.02 2.07
N THR A 36 2.46 -7.60 2.67
CA THR A 36 3.31 -8.66 2.09
C THR A 36 3.88 -9.56 3.19
N GLY A 37 4.42 -10.74 2.87
CA GLY A 37 5.08 -11.62 3.83
C GLY A 37 4.13 -12.67 4.41
N PHE A 38 4.21 -13.92 3.96
CA PHE A 38 3.29 -15.00 4.38
C PHE A 38 3.38 -15.33 5.87
N GLU A 39 4.60 -15.38 6.43
CA GLU A 39 4.84 -15.76 7.83
C GLU A 39 5.13 -14.53 8.72
N HIS A 40 5.77 -13.53 8.13
CA HIS A 40 6.19 -12.30 8.79
C HIS A 40 5.56 -11.12 8.06
N PRO A 41 4.32 -10.72 8.44
CA PRO A 41 3.58 -9.71 7.71
C PRO A 41 4.28 -8.36 7.82
N ASN A 42 4.36 -7.69 6.68
CA ASN A 42 4.93 -6.36 6.49
C ASN A 42 3.88 -5.45 5.84
N ALA A 43 3.91 -4.16 6.16
CA ALA A 43 3.04 -3.15 5.56
C ALA A 43 3.83 -1.90 5.20
N ALA A 44 3.65 -1.39 3.97
CA ALA A 44 4.28 -0.13 3.54
C ALA A 44 3.38 0.61 2.53
N PRO A 45 3.34 1.95 2.54
CA PRO A 45 2.62 2.70 1.51
C PRO A 45 3.20 2.45 0.11
N ILE A 46 2.31 2.14 -0.84
CA ILE A 46 2.66 1.87 -2.24
C ILE A 46 1.58 2.45 -3.15
N GLY A 47 2.01 3.09 -4.24
CA GLY A 47 1.15 3.47 -5.34
C GLY A 47 0.93 2.30 -6.30
N ILE A 48 -0.32 1.85 -6.44
CA ILE A 48 -0.72 0.92 -7.51
C ILE A 48 -1.13 1.72 -8.74
N VAL A 49 -0.48 1.46 -9.87
CA VAL A 49 -0.68 2.20 -11.12
C VAL A 49 -1.67 1.46 -12.01
N MET A 50 -2.69 2.16 -12.50
CA MET A 50 -3.67 1.66 -13.46
C MET A 50 -3.73 2.59 -14.68
N LYS A 51 -3.40 2.06 -15.86
CA LYS A 51 -3.42 2.79 -17.15
C LYS A 51 -4.05 1.93 -18.24
N GLY A 52 -5.33 1.59 -18.09
CA GLY A 52 -6.14 0.86 -19.07
C GLY A 52 -6.02 -0.66 -19.03
N GLU A 53 -4.80 -1.20 -18.96
CA GLU A 53 -4.58 -2.66 -18.94
C GLU A 53 -4.64 -3.24 -17.52
N ARG A 54 -3.60 -3.98 -17.11
CA ARG A 54 -3.46 -4.56 -15.77
C ARG A 54 -2.85 -3.55 -14.82
N PRO A 55 -3.25 -3.54 -13.53
CA PRO A 55 -2.57 -2.75 -12.53
C PRO A 55 -1.12 -3.24 -12.39
N PHE A 56 -0.22 -2.34 -12.02
CA PHE A 56 1.16 -2.70 -11.73
C PHE A 56 1.73 -1.84 -10.60
N VAL A 57 2.79 -2.35 -9.96
CA VAL A 57 3.55 -1.62 -8.93
C VAL A 57 4.97 -1.38 -9.40
N ARG A 58 5.57 -0.31 -8.84
CA ARG A 58 7.02 -0.06 -8.90
C ARG A 58 7.56 -0.04 -7.49
N LEU A 59 8.33 -1.06 -7.13
CA LEU A 59 8.90 -1.24 -5.80
C LEU A 59 10.37 -0.82 -5.81
N PHE A 60 10.77 0.08 -4.93
CA PHE A 60 12.18 0.41 -4.75
C PHE A 60 12.95 -0.80 -4.20
N LYS A 61 14.11 -1.08 -4.80
CA LYS A 61 14.96 -2.19 -4.34
C LYS A 61 15.43 -1.96 -2.91
N GLY A 62 15.53 -3.04 -2.14
CA GLY A 62 16.01 -3.02 -0.76
C GLY A 62 14.93 -2.77 0.31
N SER A 63 13.66 -2.58 -0.07
CA SER A 63 12.56 -2.58 0.90
C SER A 63 12.07 -4.00 1.22
N HIS A 64 11.46 -4.20 2.38
CA HIS A 64 10.82 -5.47 2.75
C HIS A 64 9.70 -5.86 1.77
N THR A 65 8.92 -4.89 1.29
CA THR A 65 7.90 -5.15 0.25
C THR A 65 8.53 -5.69 -1.03
N TRP A 66 9.66 -5.13 -1.46
CA TRP A 66 10.40 -5.62 -2.63
C TRP A 66 10.91 -7.06 -2.41
N GLU A 67 11.51 -7.33 -1.25
CA GLU A 67 12.05 -8.64 -0.91
C GLU A 67 10.95 -9.72 -0.89
N ASN A 68 9.83 -9.42 -0.23
CA ASN A 68 8.69 -10.32 -0.15
C ASN A 68 8.08 -10.57 -1.53
N VAL A 69 7.86 -9.54 -2.36
CA VAL A 69 7.31 -9.73 -3.71
C VAL A 69 8.26 -10.54 -4.61
N LEU A 70 9.57 -10.34 -4.47
CA LEU A 70 10.56 -11.11 -5.23
C LEU A 70 10.52 -12.60 -4.88
N LYS A 71 10.33 -12.92 -3.60
CA LYS A 71 10.30 -14.29 -3.04
C LYS A 71 8.93 -14.97 -3.22
N GLU A 72 7.85 -14.30 -2.84
CA GLU A 72 6.52 -14.88 -2.63
C GLU A 72 5.55 -14.59 -3.78
N ARG A 73 5.87 -13.62 -4.65
CA ARG A 73 5.02 -13.24 -5.80
C ARG A 73 3.59 -12.86 -5.41
N CYS A 74 3.42 -12.30 -4.22
CA CYS A 74 2.11 -11.91 -3.73
C CYS A 74 2.18 -10.57 -2.98
N LEU A 75 1.14 -9.76 -3.12
CA LEU A 75 0.96 -8.47 -2.46
C LEU A 75 -0.54 -8.24 -2.29
N ALA A 76 -0.96 -7.62 -1.19
CA ALA A 76 -2.32 -7.15 -1.05
C ALA A 76 -2.37 -5.63 -0.92
N SER A 77 -3.30 -5.00 -1.61
CA SER A 77 -3.63 -3.59 -1.40
C SER A 77 -4.56 -3.45 -0.21
N ASN A 78 -4.36 -2.44 0.62
CA ASN A 78 -5.27 -2.06 1.69
C ASN A 78 -5.63 -0.58 1.53
N VAL A 79 -6.90 -0.31 1.27
CA VAL A 79 -7.43 1.05 1.23
C VAL A 79 -7.58 1.55 2.66
N VAL A 80 -6.93 2.67 2.97
CA VAL A 80 -6.87 3.25 4.31
C VAL A 80 -7.12 4.76 4.20
N TYR A 81 -7.89 5.32 5.12
CA TYR A 81 -8.08 6.77 5.25
C TYR A 81 -7.54 7.33 6.57
N ASP A 82 -6.91 6.50 7.40
CA ASP A 82 -6.23 6.94 8.61
C ASP A 82 -4.80 7.43 8.28
N PRO A 83 -4.49 8.74 8.42
CA PRO A 83 -3.16 9.27 8.18
C PRO A 83 -2.12 8.73 9.17
N ILE A 84 -2.52 8.33 10.38
CA ILE A 84 -1.62 7.76 11.38
C ILE A 84 -1.09 6.41 10.88
N LEU A 85 -1.95 5.56 10.33
CA LEU A 85 -1.56 4.25 9.81
C LEU A 85 -0.64 4.36 8.59
N PHE A 86 -0.85 5.36 7.71
CA PHE A 86 0.09 5.68 6.64
C PHE A 86 1.48 6.06 7.17
N VAL A 87 1.56 6.95 8.16
CA VAL A 87 2.85 7.36 8.74
C VAL A 87 3.52 6.20 9.48
N ARG A 88 2.78 5.44 10.28
CA ARG A 88 3.31 4.28 11.02
C ARG A 88 3.89 3.24 10.07
N SER A 89 3.16 2.85 9.03
CA SER A 89 3.65 1.90 8.02
C SER A 89 4.77 2.46 7.14
N THR A 90 5.02 3.77 7.14
CA THR A 90 6.18 4.36 6.44
C THR A 90 7.48 4.19 7.25
N PHE A 91 7.42 4.37 8.57
CA PHE A 91 8.61 4.51 9.42
C PHE A 91 8.75 3.44 10.49
N SER A 92 7.83 2.49 10.56
CA SER A 92 7.83 1.44 11.58
C SER A 92 7.18 0.17 11.05
N ASP A 93 7.62 -0.97 11.58
CA ASP A 93 6.96 -2.23 11.32
C ASP A 93 5.66 -2.30 12.13
N LEU A 94 4.54 -2.51 11.44
CA LEU A 94 3.28 -2.82 12.11
C LEU A 94 3.38 -4.20 12.76
N VAL A 95 2.78 -4.36 13.94
CA VAL A 95 2.89 -5.63 14.66
C VAL A 95 1.96 -6.69 14.06
N PRO A 96 2.28 -8.00 14.15
CA PRO A 96 1.46 -9.06 13.55
C PRO A 96 -0.02 -9.04 13.95
N SER A 97 -0.36 -8.54 15.14
CA SER A 97 -1.75 -8.43 15.61
C SER A 97 -2.59 -7.41 14.85
N GLU A 98 -1.97 -6.51 14.08
CA GLU A 98 -2.65 -5.52 13.21
C GLU A 98 -3.10 -6.13 11.88
N PHE A 99 -2.67 -7.36 11.59
CA PHE A 99 -3.04 -8.10 10.39
C PHE A 99 -4.06 -9.19 10.70
N GLU A 100 -4.87 -9.53 9.69
CA GLU A 100 -5.67 -10.75 9.63
C GLU A 100 -5.38 -11.50 8.33
N TYR A 101 -5.63 -12.80 8.33
CA TYR A 101 -5.27 -13.69 7.24
C TYR A 101 -6.52 -14.11 6.46
N VAL A 102 -6.56 -13.76 5.17
CA VAL A 102 -7.67 -14.04 4.25
C VAL A 102 -7.26 -15.08 3.21
N ASP A 103 -8.23 -15.74 2.59
CA ASP A 103 -7.95 -16.70 1.52
C ASP A 103 -7.41 -16.01 0.27
N ALA A 104 -6.42 -16.62 -0.37
CA ALA A 104 -5.82 -16.18 -1.63
C ALA A 104 -5.48 -17.43 -2.47
N GLY A 105 -6.50 -17.99 -3.12
CA GLY A 105 -6.38 -19.32 -3.73
C GLY A 105 -6.23 -20.41 -2.67
N GLU A 106 -5.11 -21.14 -2.69
CA GLU A 106 -4.85 -22.29 -1.80
C GLU A 106 -4.14 -21.92 -0.49
N PHE A 107 -3.77 -20.65 -0.30
CA PHE A 107 -3.04 -20.18 0.88
C PHE A 107 -3.75 -19.01 1.55
N LYS A 108 -3.30 -18.70 2.77
CA LYS A 108 -3.74 -17.52 3.52
C LYS A 108 -2.75 -16.38 3.34
N PHE A 109 -3.24 -15.15 3.21
CA PHE A 109 -2.40 -13.97 2.99
C PHE A 109 -2.77 -12.83 3.95
N PRO A 110 -1.79 -12.07 4.48
CA PRO A 110 -2.08 -11.00 5.43
C PRO A 110 -2.67 -9.76 4.75
N VAL A 111 -3.75 -9.24 5.33
CA VAL A 111 -4.34 -7.92 5.06
C VAL A 111 -4.47 -7.15 6.37
N LEU A 112 -4.60 -5.82 6.31
CA LEU A 112 -4.76 -4.99 7.51
C LEU A 112 -6.17 -5.11 8.05
N LYS A 113 -6.32 -5.32 9.36
CA LYS A 113 -7.64 -5.35 10.03
C LYS A 113 -8.43 -4.06 9.87
N GLU A 114 -7.71 -2.94 9.80
CA GLU A 114 -8.26 -1.59 9.61
C GLU A 114 -8.42 -1.20 8.13
N ALA A 115 -8.11 -2.10 7.18
CA ALA A 115 -8.37 -1.84 5.77
C ALA A 115 -9.87 -1.64 5.53
N ILE A 116 -10.25 -0.64 4.75
CA ILE A 116 -11.63 -0.43 4.30
C ILE A 116 -12.00 -1.45 3.23
N ALA A 117 -11.09 -1.62 2.28
CA ALA A 117 -11.16 -2.60 1.22
C ALA A 117 -9.77 -3.19 1.01
N TRP A 118 -9.72 -4.44 0.61
CA TRP A 118 -8.48 -5.10 0.26
C TRP A 118 -8.61 -5.95 -0.99
N VAL A 119 -7.50 -6.10 -1.70
CA VAL A 119 -7.38 -7.01 -2.85
C VAL A 119 -6.03 -7.71 -2.73
N VAL A 120 -6.04 -9.04 -2.71
CA VAL A 120 -4.81 -9.85 -2.79
C VAL A 120 -4.48 -10.07 -4.26
N PHE A 121 -3.23 -9.86 -4.63
CA PHE A 121 -2.74 -9.97 -5.99
C PHE A 121 -1.59 -10.98 -6.10
N GLU A 122 -1.64 -11.81 -7.13
CA GLU A 122 -0.45 -12.44 -7.68
C GLU A 122 0.37 -11.38 -8.43
N CYS A 123 1.68 -11.34 -8.16
CA CYS A 123 2.64 -10.48 -8.83
C CYS A 123 3.31 -11.25 -9.97
N ILE A 124 3.00 -10.87 -11.21
CA ILE A 124 3.51 -11.52 -12.43
C ILE A 124 4.42 -10.58 -13.22
N ASN A 125 5.08 -11.12 -14.25
CA ASN A 125 5.93 -10.36 -15.18
C ASN A 125 6.95 -9.44 -14.47
N LEU A 126 7.64 -9.97 -13.45
CA LEU A 126 8.62 -9.20 -12.69
C LEU A 126 9.76 -8.73 -13.61
N ARG A 127 9.92 -7.41 -13.71
CA ARG A 127 10.94 -6.75 -14.51
C ARG A 127 11.83 -5.90 -13.60
N ASN A 128 13.11 -6.24 -13.51
CA ASN A 128 14.08 -5.42 -12.80
C ASN A 128 14.53 -4.24 -13.68
N THR A 129 14.55 -3.06 -13.08
CA THR A 129 15.24 -1.85 -13.57
C THR A 129 16.40 -1.54 -12.63
N ASP A 130 17.22 -0.53 -12.91
CA ASP A 130 18.40 -0.22 -12.08
C ASP A 130 18.05 -0.04 -10.58
N GLN A 131 16.98 0.71 -10.29
CA GLN A 131 16.60 1.08 -8.92
C GLN A 131 15.27 0.48 -8.44
N SER A 132 14.51 -0.19 -9.32
CA SER A 132 13.17 -0.67 -8.96
C SER A 132 12.82 -2.02 -9.60
N LEU A 133 11.91 -2.74 -8.96
CA LEU A 133 11.20 -3.88 -9.52
C LEU A 133 9.82 -3.42 -9.99
N VAL A 134 9.46 -3.77 -11.22
CA VAL A 134 8.09 -3.61 -11.72
C VAL A 134 7.42 -4.97 -11.75
N ALA A 135 6.19 -5.07 -11.24
CA ALA A 135 5.38 -6.28 -11.31
C ALA A 135 3.97 -5.93 -11.73
N ASP A 136 3.42 -6.68 -12.69
CA ASP A 136 2.01 -6.60 -13.05
C ASP A 136 1.19 -7.38 -12.01
N LEU A 137 -0.03 -6.95 -11.73
CA LEU A 137 -0.87 -7.50 -10.66
C LEU A 137 -2.09 -8.21 -11.24
N VAL A 138 -2.31 -9.45 -10.79
CA VAL A 138 -3.52 -10.24 -11.10
C VAL A 138 -4.27 -10.47 -9.80
N PRO A 139 -5.52 -9.99 -9.67
CA PRO A 139 -6.26 -10.16 -8.42
C PRO A 139 -6.54 -11.66 -8.18
N LEU A 140 -6.51 -12.07 -6.92
CA LEU A 140 -6.77 -13.44 -6.45
C LEU A 140 -7.96 -13.48 -5.47
N ASN A 141 -8.16 -12.43 -4.70
CA ASN A 141 -9.32 -12.29 -3.84
C ASN A 141 -9.51 -10.83 -3.48
N ALA A 142 -10.71 -10.45 -3.09
CA ALA A 142 -11.00 -9.10 -2.62
C ALA A 142 -12.03 -9.15 -1.48
N GLY A 143 -11.99 -8.15 -0.62
CA GLY A 143 -12.93 -8.03 0.48
C GLY A 143 -13.15 -6.58 0.88
N PHE A 144 -14.29 -6.36 1.51
CA PHE A 144 -14.74 -5.06 1.98
C PHE A 144 -15.08 -5.16 3.46
N ASN A 145 -14.67 -4.16 4.23
CA ASN A 145 -14.88 -4.11 5.67
C ASN A 145 -15.80 -2.93 5.97
N GLU A 146 -17.12 -3.13 5.88
CA GLU A 146 -18.12 -2.08 6.11
C GLU A 146 -17.97 -1.44 7.50
N ARG A 147 -17.57 -2.24 8.49
CA ARG A 147 -17.29 -1.79 9.87
C ARG A 147 -16.23 -0.68 9.99
N ASN A 148 -15.33 -0.59 9.00
CA ASN A 148 -14.23 0.39 9.00
C ASN A 148 -14.62 1.71 8.33
N ILE A 149 -15.80 1.80 7.71
CA ILE A 149 -16.36 3.05 7.18
C ILE A 149 -17.34 3.62 8.22
N LYS A 150 -16.83 4.53 9.04
CA LYS A 150 -17.62 5.21 10.09
C LYS A 150 -18.11 6.58 9.65
N GLU A 151 -17.44 7.18 8.67
CA GLU A 151 -17.70 8.53 8.16
C GLU A 151 -17.54 8.54 6.63
N LEU A 152 -18.17 9.52 5.97
CA LEU A 152 -18.07 9.68 4.52
C LEU A 152 -16.73 10.32 4.14
N PRO A 153 -15.91 9.71 3.25
CA PRO A 153 -14.67 10.32 2.79
C PRO A 153 -14.94 11.66 2.11
N VAL A 154 -14.19 12.69 2.51
CA VAL A 154 -14.27 14.05 1.95
C VAL A 154 -12.86 14.58 1.72
N PRO A 155 -12.61 15.36 0.64
CA PRO A 155 -11.30 15.95 0.42
C PRO A 155 -10.85 16.80 1.62
N ASN A 156 -9.72 16.43 2.22
CA ASN A 156 -9.11 17.17 3.32
C ASN A 156 -7.66 17.54 2.96
N ARG A 157 -7.36 18.84 2.90
CA ARG A 157 -6.01 19.33 2.54
C ARG A 157 -4.95 19.01 3.60
N GLY A 158 -5.35 18.79 4.85
CA GLY A 158 -4.46 18.33 5.91
C GLY A 158 -4.07 16.86 5.74
N PHE A 159 -5.01 15.99 5.38
CA PHE A 159 -4.74 14.59 5.06
C PHE A 159 -3.77 14.50 3.86
N ASN A 160 -4.08 15.23 2.79
CA ASN A 160 -3.23 15.28 1.60
C ASN A 160 -1.82 15.82 1.94
N ALA A 161 -1.72 16.79 2.86
CA ALA A 161 -0.44 17.31 3.30
C ALA A 161 0.39 16.28 4.08
N VAL A 162 -0.24 15.42 4.89
CA VAL A 162 0.45 14.30 5.54
C VAL A 162 1.02 13.34 4.50
N LEU A 163 0.25 13.00 3.46
CA LEU A 163 0.70 12.12 2.38
C LEU A 163 1.91 12.69 1.63
N GLU A 164 1.92 13.99 1.31
CA GLU A 164 3.10 14.62 0.70
C GLU A 164 4.29 14.68 1.66
N ALA A 165 4.04 14.92 2.95
CA ALA A 165 5.08 14.99 3.97
C ALA A 165 5.78 13.63 4.15
N THR A 166 5.08 12.49 4.08
CA THR A 166 5.72 11.16 4.17
C THR A 166 6.65 10.90 2.98
N VAL A 167 6.26 11.29 1.77
CA VAL A 167 7.11 11.19 0.56
C VAL A 167 8.38 12.04 0.72
N HIS A 168 8.26 13.27 1.22
CA HIS A 168 9.44 14.10 1.44
C HIS A 168 10.30 13.64 2.60
N ALA A 169 9.71 13.08 3.65
CA ALA A 169 10.44 12.53 4.80
C ALA A 169 11.28 11.30 4.41
N THR A 170 10.74 10.37 3.63
CA THR A 170 11.51 9.23 3.10
C THR A 170 12.66 9.69 2.18
N ARG A 171 12.42 10.69 1.32
CA ARG A 171 13.50 11.30 0.51
C ARG A 171 14.55 12.01 1.36
N TYR A 172 14.15 12.64 2.47
CA TYR A 172 15.08 13.25 3.41
C TYR A 172 15.96 12.19 4.09
N GLN A 173 15.39 11.08 4.57
CA GLN A 173 16.17 9.98 5.14
C GLN A 173 17.17 9.40 4.13
N LEU A 174 16.79 9.31 2.85
CA LEU A 174 17.67 8.79 1.80
C LEU A 174 18.82 9.74 1.41
N THR A 175 18.57 11.06 1.41
CA THR A 175 19.48 12.04 0.79
C THR A 175 20.11 13.03 1.76
N GLY A 176 19.52 13.24 2.93
CA GLY A 176 19.88 14.29 3.89
C GLY A 176 19.62 15.73 3.41
N GLU A 177 18.99 15.91 2.24
CA GLU A 177 18.84 17.25 1.65
C GLU A 177 17.84 18.12 2.42
N LYS A 178 18.31 19.25 2.98
CA LYS A 178 17.48 20.20 3.75
C LYS A 178 16.29 20.79 2.99
N LYS A 179 16.26 20.70 1.65
CA LYS A 179 15.10 21.12 0.84
C LYS A 179 13.82 20.35 1.23
N TYR A 180 13.95 19.07 1.56
CA TYR A 180 12.82 18.24 1.97
C TYR A 180 12.29 18.64 3.35
N LEU A 181 13.15 19.06 4.29
CA LEU A 181 12.71 19.62 5.57
C LEU A 181 11.88 20.90 5.40
N LYS A 182 12.24 21.75 4.43
CA LYS A 182 11.43 22.95 4.11
C LYS A 182 10.04 22.57 3.60
N LEU A 183 9.94 21.54 2.76
CA LEU A 183 8.67 21.03 2.25
C LEU A 183 7.84 20.39 3.38
N ILE A 184 8.43 19.57 4.24
CA ILE A 184 7.74 18.96 5.39
C ILE A 184 7.15 20.05 6.30
N ARG A 185 7.91 21.11 6.61
CA ARG A 185 7.41 22.26 7.38
C ARG A 185 6.28 23.02 6.67
N HIS A 186 6.34 23.11 5.34
CA HIS A 186 5.24 23.70 4.57
C HIS A 186 3.96 22.85 4.72
N TYR A 187 4.06 21.53 4.58
CA TYR A 187 2.91 20.64 4.71
C TYR A 187 2.40 20.53 6.14
N GLU A 188 3.27 20.61 7.16
CA GLU A 188 2.87 20.73 8.57
C GLU A 188 1.90 21.90 8.76
N SER A 189 2.19 23.06 8.15
CA SER A 189 1.31 24.23 8.27
C SER A 189 -0.08 24.00 7.64
N LEU A 190 -0.20 23.15 6.62
CA LEU A 190 -1.48 22.76 6.02
C LEU A 190 -2.21 21.72 6.89
N ALA A 191 -1.50 20.71 7.38
CA ALA A 191 -2.05 19.72 8.31
C ALA A 191 -2.58 20.39 9.59
N SER A 192 -1.87 21.38 10.14
CA SER A 192 -2.32 22.12 11.32
C SER A 192 -3.57 22.97 11.06
N LYS A 193 -3.72 23.53 9.86
CA LYS A 193 -4.84 24.43 9.51
C LYS A 193 -6.08 23.70 9.03
N CYS A 194 -5.91 22.60 8.30
CA CYS A 194 -6.99 21.90 7.60
C CYS A 194 -7.26 20.49 8.15
N GLY A 195 -6.29 19.89 8.83
CA GLY A 195 -6.41 18.55 9.40
C GLY A 195 -7.13 18.53 10.74
N GLY A 196 -7.70 17.38 11.05
CA GLY A 196 -8.19 17.05 12.38
C GLY A 196 -7.05 16.62 13.30
N ASP A 197 -7.42 15.98 14.41
CA ASP A 197 -6.43 15.52 15.39
C ASP A 197 -5.57 14.37 14.85
N ALA A 198 -6.13 13.54 13.96
CA ALA A 198 -5.40 12.43 13.34
C ALA A 198 -4.26 12.94 12.44
N GLU A 199 -4.51 13.92 11.57
CA GLU A 199 -3.47 14.51 10.71
C GLU A 199 -2.38 15.21 11.52
N LYS A 200 -2.76 15.97 12.56
CA LYS A 200 -1.79 16.64 13.44
C LYS A 200 -0.91 15.62 14.17
N LYS A 201 -1.50 14.53 14.66
CA LYS A 201 -0.76 13.43 15.28
C LYS A 201 0.13 12.70 14.28
N ALA A 202 -0.35 12.48 13.05
CA ALA A 202 0.43 11.89 11.98
C ALA A 202 1.65 12.76 11.63
N MET A 203 1.49 14.09 11.52
CA MET A 203 2.63 14.99 11.35
C MET A 203 3.61 14.91 12.52
N LYS A 204 3.12 14.85 13.76
CA LYS A 204 4.00 14.68 14.93
C LYS A 204 4.85 13.40 14.82
N LEU A 205 4.24 12.28 14.41
CA LEU A 205 4.94 11.01 14.19
C LEU A 205 5.99 11.11 13.08
N ILE A 206 5.75 11.90 12.01
CA ILE A 206 6.77 12.18 10.99
C ILE A 206 7.97 12.89 11.61
N TYR A 207 7.75 13.91 12.43
CA TYR A 207 8.85 14.64 13.10
C TYR A 207 9.63 13.74 14.05
N GLU A 208 8.93 12.95 14.86
CA GLU A 208 9.53 11.97 15.78
C GLU A 208 10.39 10.95 15.01
N ALA A 209 9.91 10.42 13.88
CA ALA A 209 10.65 9.49 13.01
C ALA A 209 11.90 10.12 12.36
N LEU A 210 11.92 11.44 12.20
CA LEU A 210 13.07 12.18 11.67
C LEU A 210 14.03 12.69 12.77
N GLY A 211 13.70 12.49 14.05
CA GLY A 211 14.47 13.02 15.18
C GLY A 211 14.46 14.55 15.25
N LEU A 212 13.34 15.18 14.88
CA LEU A 212 13.15 16.63 14.83
C LEU A 212 12.24 17.18 15.94
#